data_AF-A0A972T9H6-F1
#
_entry.id   AF-A0A972T9H6-F1
#
_cell.length_a   1.000
_cell.length_b   1.000
_cell.length_c   1.000
_cell.angle_alpha   90.00
_cell.angle_beta   90.00
_cell.angle_gamma   90.00
#
_symmetry.space_group_name_H-M   'P 1'
#
loop_
_entity.id
_entity.type
_entity.pdbx_description
1 polymer ?
#
loop_
_entity_poly.entity_id
_entity_poly.type
_entity_poly.pdbx_seq_one_letter_code
_entity_poly.pdbx_strand_id
1 'polypeptide(L)'
;MAVREGGVPPKAEEMREAAVRPARYAGAAGRSFHGEVMRMAVREGGVPPKAEEMREAVFARRGYAGAAGRSFHGEVMRMAVREGGVPPKAEEMREAAVRLLEGLRESDPAQLAGTLFRDDGDFTSALVESLPRLVSAAAHAVKAFAESMEGMPAQEAAELVARSYAQVKGEEIGEALNALSRLVIRLHEENPELFASFQSGLFAEAVQAIDFGKLRKAVTYRVGERLDLARREVELLGDSPMALINMFSVVAPVINDALKVLRALFDILALPAEAVTYALFKILQDLDWNDVAAVINGASAFIVNVHRGSLILGDGSLYSREPLQRISSDLIGAIDGQVLAEAIAAVGEEAEALASALANRVLENEELAVRLFEATVSLANSFFLFASSFLEKANSLSREALGKMATSMSDGLEVGELGRAIASLASLGRRMVAENPGLVAGLSRQTLSALGLEAGPEAAARGVNRAIESYNQWLSGNPEALADRTSAFLAGIDAQELERAAKATGDQVAAALRRNPSALKPLLKAAISVLVGGIRGYVKGIWTRRRTRGV
;
A
#
# COMPACT_ATOMS: atom_id res chain seq x y z
N MET A 1 24.71 96.68 29.27
CA MET A 1 24.89 96.57 27.81
C MET A 1 24.62 95.12 27.43
N ALA A 2 23.78 94.73 26.48
CA ALA A 2 22.74 95.37 25.68
C ALA A 2 21.96 94.23 24.97
N VAL A 3 20.62 94.26 25.06
CA VAL A 3 19.63 94.14 23.95
C VAL A 3 19.59 92.81 23.15
N ARG A 4 18.56 91.95 23.29
CA ARG A 4 17.18 91.93 22.70
C ARG A 4 17.13 91.72 21.17
N GLU A 5 16.53 90.60 20.76
CA GLU A 5 15.68 90.35 19.57
C GLU A 5 15.28 88.85 19.64
N GLY A 6 14.07 88.35 19.42
CA GLY A 6 12.93 88.83 18.65
C GLY A 6 12.41 87.67 17.81
N GLY A 7 11.84 86.62 18.43
CA GLY A 7 11.33 85.42 17.74
C GLY A 7 9.84 85.56 17.39
N VAL A 8 9.54 85.57 16.10
CA VAL A 8 8.20 85.70 15.50
C VAL A 8 7.35 84.44 15.75
N PRO A 9 6.05 84.54 16.11
CA PRO A 9 5.18 83.37 16.23
C PRO A 9 4.80 82.80 14.84
N PRO A 10 4.60 81.48 14.71
CA PRO A 10 4.31 80.85 13.44
C PRO A 10 2.95 81.28 12.88
N LYS A 11 2.85 81.32 11.55
CA LYS A 11 1.65 81.74 10.83
C LYS A 11 0.52 80.71 11.02
N ALA A 12 -0.72 81.21 11.08
CA ALA A 12 -1.94 80.43 11.31
C ALA A 12 -2.19 79.27 10.31
N GLU A 13 -1.49 79.23 9.19
CA GLU A 13 -1.53 78.12 8.22
C GLU A 13 -0.73 76.89 8.68
N GLU A 14 0.41 77.06 9.35
CA GLU A 14 1.22 75.93 9.86
C GLU A 14 0.54 75.23 11.05
N MET A 15 -0.23 75.98 11.85
CA MET A 15 -1.08 75.40 12.90
C MET A 15 -2.30 74.65 12.36
N ARG A 16 -2.81 75.03 11.17
CA ARG A 16 -3.91 74.30 10.51
C ARG A 16 -3.43 72.99 9.88
N GLU A 17 -2.19 72.92 9.39
CA GLU A 17 -1.66 71.69 8.80
C GLU A 17 -1.26 70.64 9.86
N ALA A 18 -0.81 71.08 11.05
CA ALA A 18 -0.51 70.19 12.18
C ALA A 18 -1.77 69.52 12.78
N ALA A 19 -2.94 70.14 12.67
CA ALA A 19 -4.21 69.60 13.18
C ALA A 19 -4.87 68.56 12.25
N VAL A 20 -4.48 68.49 10.98
CA VAL A 20 -5.13 67.62 9.96
C VAL A 20 -4.42 66.27 9.78
N ARG A 21 -3.19 66.10 10.30
CA ARG A 21 -2.42 64.85 10.15
C ARG A 21 -2.94 63.62 10.93
N PRO A 22 -3.66 63.69 12.07
CA PRO A 22 -4.11 62.46 12.74
C PRO A 22 -5.31 61.78 12.05
N ALA A 23 -6.02 62.46 11.14
CA ALA A 23 -7.30 61.99 10.62
C ALA A 23 -7.21 60.95 9.48
N ARG A 24 -6.01 60.64 8.96
CA ARG A 24 -5.83 59.71 7.84
C ARG A 24 -5.61 58.24 8.22
N TYR A 25 -5.49 57.91 9.50
CA TYR A 25 -5.24 56.52 9.96
C TYR A 25 -6.34 55.91 10.83
N ALA A 26 -7.46 56.60 11.05
CA ALA A 26 -8.58 56.05 11.80
C ALA A 26 -9.54 55.28 10.88
N GLY A 27 -9.53 53.95 10.99
CA GLY A 27 -10.53 53.07 10.38
C GLY A 27 -11.96 53.37 10.88
N ALA A 28 -12.97 52.67 10.34
CA ALA A 28 -14.39 52.95 10.58
C ALA A 28 -14.79 53.08 12.07
N ALA A 29 -14.09 52.37 12.97
CA ALA A 29 -14.29 52.46 14.43
C ALA A 29 -13.82 53.81 15.05
N GLY A 30 -12.78 54.45 14.50
CA GLY A 30 -12.30 55.75 15.02
C GLY A 30 -13.20 56.93 14.62
N ARG A 31 -13.96 56.78 13.53
CA ARG A 31 -14.93 57.80 13.07
C ARG A 31 -16.21 57.82 13.92
N SER A 32 -16.65 56.68 14.46
CA SER A 32 -17.83 56.65 15.34
C SER A 32 -17.51 57.27 16.71
N PHE A 33 -16.35 56.95 17.27
CA PHE A 33 -15.90 57.46 18.58
C PHE A 33 -15.75 58.99 18.58
N HIS A 34 -15.06 59.55 17.57
CA HIS A 34 -14.88 61.01 17.49
C HIS A 34 -16.19 61.76 17.27
N GLY A 35 -17.12 61.18 16.47
CA GLY A 35 -18.46 61.74 16.27
C GLY A 35 -19.38 61.64 17.49
N GLU A 36 -19.12 60.74 18.42
CA GLU A 36 -19.90 60.58 19.66
C GLU A 36 -19.39 61.48 20.77
N VAL A 37 -18.05 61.62 20.91
CA VAL A 37 -17.42 62.60 21.81
C VAL A 37 -17.82 64.03 21.45
N MET A 38 -17.88 64.36 20.16
CA MET A 38 -18.36 65.66 19.70
C MET A 38 -19.84 65.88 20.01
N ARG A 39 -20.69 64.85 19.92
CA ARG A 39 -22.12 64.96 20.25
C ARG A 39 -22.36 65.12 21.75
N MET A 40 -21.53 64.52 22.61
CA MET A 40 -21.56 64.74 24.06
C MET A 40 -21.09 66.15 24.43
N ALA A 41 -19.97 66.62 23.88
CA ALA A 41 -19.46 67.96 24.13
C ALA A 41 -20.45 69.07 23.69
N VAL A 42 -21.21 68.85 22.60
CA VAL A 42 -22.26 69.77 22.16
C VAL A 42 -23.48 69.75 23.10
N ARG A 43 -23.78 68.62 23.74
CA ARG A 43 -24.90 68.49 24.68
C ARG A 43 -24.64 69.17 26.02
N GLU A 44 -23.38 69.31 26.42
CA GLU A 44 -22.95 69.86 27.72
C GLU A 44 -22.31 71.25 27.62
N GLY A 45 -22.62 72.01 26.55
CA GLY A 45 -22.20 73.42 26.46
C GLY A 45 -20.72 73.63 26.17
N GLY A 46 -20.05 72.68 25.52
CA GLY A 46 -18.69 72.85 24.99
C GLY A 46 -17.56 72.48 25.94
N VAL A 47 -17.87 71.88 27.10
CA VAL A 47 -16.84 71.30 27.98
C VAL A 47 -16.65 69.83 27.62
N PRO A 48 -15.48 69.39 27.13
CA PRO A 48 -15.23 67.98 26.92
C PRO A 48 -15.24 67.24 28.27
N PRO A 49 -15.93 66.09 28.38
CA PRO A 49 -15.99 65.33 29.62
C PRO A 49 -14.59 64.92 30.08
N LYS A 50 -14.39 64.73 31.39
CA LYS A 50 -13.09 64.25 31.87
C LYS A 50 -12.82 62.86 31.29
N ALA A 51 -11.55 62.54 31.01
CA ALA A 51 -11.17 61.26 30.41
C ALA A 51 -11.65 60.04 31.22
N GLU A 52 -11.88 60.21 32.53
CA GLU A 52 -12.45 59.19 33.42
C GLU A 52 -13.96 58.96 33.18
N GLU A 53 -14.74 60.02 32.95
CA GLU A 53 -16.17 59.94 32.66
C GLU A 53 -16.44 59.35 31.26
N MET A 54 -15.59 59.67 30.28
CA MET A 54 -15.65 59.04 28.95
C MET A 54 -15.34 57.53 29.02
N ARG A 55 -14.49 57.11 29.95
CA ARG A 55 -14.17 55.69 30.15
C ARG A 55 -15.32 54.95 30.83
N GLU A 56 -15.88 55.50 31.91
CA GLU A 56 -17.03 54.89 32.58
C GLU A 56 -18.26 54.79 31.65
N ALA A 57 -18.52 55.79 30.81
CA ALA A 57 -19.64 55.75 29.86
C ALA A 57 -19.47 54.68 28.76
N VAL A 58 -18.24 54.43 28.31
CA VAL A 58 -17.95 53.36 27.32
C VAL A 58 -18.05 51.96 27.96
N PHE A 59 -17.63 51.82 29.22
CA PHE A 59 -17.75 50.57 29.96
C PHE A 59 -19.20 50.26 30.40
N ALA A 60 -19.99 51.27 30.77
CA ALA A 60 -21.37 51.10 31.18
C ALA A 60 -22.32 50.72 30.02
N ARG A 61 -21.96 51.03 28.77
CA ARG A 61 -22.77 50.74 27.58
C ARG A 61 -22.52 49.38 26.92
N ARG A 62 -21.40 48.71 27.21
CA ARG A 62 -21.11 47.33 26.75
C ARG A 62 -21.64 46.29 27.75
N GLY A 63 -22.91 46.40 28.09
CA GLY A 63 -23.55 45.52 29.06
C GLY A 63 -24.06 44.23 28.43
N TYR A 64 -23.19 43.24 28.17
CA TYR A 64 -23.57 41.82 28.05
C TYR A 64 -22.35 40.92 28.32
N ALA A 65 -22.24 40.39 29.54
CA ALA A 65 -21.46 39.19 29.85
C ALA A 65 -21.89 38.67 31.24
N GLY A 66 -22.18 37.36 31.33
CA GLY A 66 -22.60 36.68 32.55
C GLY A 66 -21.56 36.73 33.68
N ALA A 67 -22.01 36.46 34.91
CA ALA A 67 -21.23 36.65 36.14
C ALA A 67 -19.88 35.91 36.19
N ALA A 68 -19.71 34.81 35.45
CA ALA A 68 -18.46 34.05 35.37
C ALA A 68 -17.40 34.69 34.44
N GLY A 69 -17.81 35.30 33.31
CA GLY A 69 -16.88 36.00 32.40
C GLY A 69 -16.37 37.32 32.98
N ARG A 70 -17.11 37.93 33.91
CA ARG A 70 -16.75 39.19 34.58
C ARG A 70 -15.56 39.06 35.54
N SER A 71 -15.29 37.88 36.10
CA SER A 71 -14.18 37.72 37.06
C SER A 71 -12.85 37.69 36.33
N PHE A 72 -12.66 36.79 35.35
CA PHE A 72 -11.35 36.56 34.75
C PHE A 72 -10.87 37.74 33.88
N HIS A 73 -11.67 38.18 32.89
CA HIS A 73 -11.26 39.30 32.02
C HIS A 73 -11.17 40.62 32.79
N GLY A 74 -12.11 40.85 33.72
CA GLY A 74 -12.11 42.04 34.58
C GLY A 74 -10.98 42.07 35.60
N GLU A 75 -10.46 40.92 36.04
CA GLU A 75 -9.33 40.81 36.97
C GLU A 75 -8.00 40.88 36.24
N VAL A 76 -7.85 40.25 35.07
CA VAL A 76 -6.67 40.40 34.19
C VAL A 76 -6.51 41.84 33.70
N MET A 77 -7.60 42.50 33.29
CA MET A 77 -7.58 43.93 32.94
C MET A 77 -7.29 44.80 34.16
N ARG A 78 -7.85 44.48 35.35
CA ARG A 78 -7.51 45.21 36.58
C ARG A 78 -6.05 45.03 36.96
N MET A 79 -5.46 43.86 36.79
CA MET A 79 -4.02 43.62 37.02
C MET A 79 -3.15 44.40 36.03
N ALA A 80 -3.46 44.37 34.73
CA ALA A 80 -2.73 45.12 33.72
C ALA A 80 -2.79 46.64 33.93
N VAL A 81 -3.93 47.13 34.41
CA VAL A 81 -4.15 48.56 34.72
C VAL A 81 -3.49 48.99 36.03
N ARG A 82 -3.40 48.11 37.03
CA ARG A 82 -2.83 48.46 38.35
C ARG A 82 -1.31 48.60 38.33
N GLU A 83 -0.62 47.98 37.36
CA GLU A 83 0.85 47.95 37.29
C GLU A 83 1.46 48.65 36.07
N GLY A 84 0.71 49.49 35.35
CA GLY A 84 1.27 50.33 34.28
C GLY A 84 1.83 49.55 33.08
N GLY A 85 1.27 48.37 32.78
CA GLY A 85 1.68 47.56 31.63
C GLY A 85 2.89 46.64 31.86
N VAL A 86 3.31 46.45 33.12
CA VAL A 86 4.27 45.39 33.46
C VAL A 86 3.57 44.03 33.28
N PRO A 87 4.16 43.08 32.53
CA PRO A 87 3.59 41.75 32.39
C PRO A 87 3.52 41.08 33.77
N PRO A 88 2.43 40.33 34.08
CA PRO A 88 2.24 39.70 35.37
C PRO A 88 3.42 38.80 35.72
N LYS A 89 3.76 38.71 37.01
CA LYS A 89 4.86 37.85 37.45
C LYS A 89 4.50 36.38 37.22
N ALA A 90 5.52 35.52 37.05
CA ALA A 90 5.32 34.08 36.85
C ALA A 90 4.48 33.43 37.97
N GLU A 91 4.60 33.92 39.20
CA GLU A 91 3.81 33.47 40.35
C GLU A 91 2.33 33.84 40.21
N GLU A 92 2.02 35.04 39.75
CA GLU A 92 0.64 35.49 39.50
C GLU A 92 0.01 34.74 38.33
N MET A 93 0.78 34.49 37.27
CA MET A 93 0.34 33.65 36.16
C MET A 93 0.08 32.21 36.60
N ARG A 94 0.92 31.66 37.50
CA ARG A 94 0.71 30.33 38.09
C ARG A 94 -0.56 30.32 38.95
N GLU A 95 -0.77 31.32 39.79
CA GLU A 95 -1.96 31.42 40.62
C GLU A 95 -3.23 31.56 39.77
N ALA A 96 -3.20 32.41 38.74
CA ALA A 96 -4.29 32.54 37.78
C ALA A 96 -4.56 31.21 37.04
N ALA A 97 -3.51 30.47 36.65
CA ALA A 97 -3.64 29.16 36.04
C ALA A 97 -4.24 28.13 37.00
N VAL A 98 -3.84 28.12 38.28
CA VAL A 98 -4.43 27.23 39.30
C VAL A 98 -5.91 27.55 39.50
N ARG A 99 -6.27 28.84 39.67
CA ARG A 99 -7.68 29.25 39.79
C ARG A 99 -8.50 28.89 38.54
N LEU A 100 -7.91 29.03 37.36
CA LEU A 100 -8.55 28.61 36.10
C LEU A 100 -8.78 27.09 36.10
N LEU A 101 -7.79 26.29 36.51
CA LEU A 101 -7.90 24.83 36.58
C LEU A 101 -8.93 24.38 37.62
N GLU A 102 -8.98 25.03 38.78
CA GLU A 102 -9.99 24.80 39.81
C GLU A 102 -11.39 25.16 39.30
N GLY A 103 -11.52 26.33 38.66
CA GLY A 103 -12.77 26.75 38.02
C GLY A 103 -13.21 25.82 36.91
N LEU A 104 -12.29 25.31 36.08
CA LEU A 104 -12.56 24.30 35.05
C LEU A 104 -13.01 22.96 35.67
N ARG A 105 -12.48 22.59 36.84
CA ARG A 105 -12.88 21.37 37.54
C ARG A 105 -14.29 21.46 38.13
N GLU A 106 -14.71 22.66 38.54
CA GLU A 106 -16.00 22.90 39.18
C GLU A 106 -17.12 23.28 38.19
N SER A 107 -16.77 23.74 36.98
CA SER A 107 -17.71 24.20 35.98
C SER A 107 -18.17 23.10 35.02
N ASP A 108 -19.41 23.20 34.54
CA ASP A 108 -19.90 22.39 33.42
C ASP A 108 -19.20 22.83 32.11
N PRO A 109 -18.44 21.95 31.43
CA PRO A 109 -17.71 22.28 30.21
C PRO A 109 -18.61 22.85 29.10
N ALA A 110 -19.85 22.39 29.00
CA ALA A 110 -20.80 22.84 27.98
C ALA A 110 -21.22 24.31 28.20
N GLN A 111 -21.45 24.70 29.45
CA GLN A 111 -21.78 26.08 29.81
C GLN A 111 -20.57 27.01 29.60
N LEU A 112 -19.37 26.54 29.96
CA LEU A 112 -18.14 27.30 29.80
C LEU A 112 -17.83 27.54 28.30
N ALA A 113 -17.94 26.50 27.47
CA ALA A 113 -17.77 26.63 26.03
C ALA A 113 -18.85 27.53 25.40
N GLY A 114 -20.11 27.37 25.81
CA GLY A 114 -21.21 28.20 25.34
C GLY A 114 -21.00 29.69 25.60
N THR A 115 -20.56 30.03 26.81
CA THR A 115 -20.32 31.43 27.23
C THR A 115 -19.07 32.05 26.63
N LEU A 116 -17.99 31.26 26.44
CA LEU A 116 -16.74 31.77 25.87
C LEU A 116 -16.79 31.97 24.36
N PHE A 117 -17.50 31.11 23.62
CA PHE A 117 -17.41 31.08 22.16
C PHE A 117 -18.61 31.66 21.42
N ARG A 118 -19.79 31.80 22.05
CA ARG A 118 -20.99 32.30 21.35
C ARG A 118 -21.14 33.82 21.39
N ASP A 119 -20.67 34.46 22.45
CA ASP A 119 -21.03 35.85 22.75
C ASP A 119 -19.91 36.86 22.41
N ASP A 120 -18.69 36.40 22.12
CA ASP A 120 -17.53 37.28 21.89
C ASP A 120 -16.65 36.81 20.71
N GLY A 121 -16.91 37.41 19.53
CA GLY A 121 -16.13 37.18 18.32
C GLY A 121 -14.69 37.71 18.41
N ASP A 122 -14.46 38.75 19.24
CA ASP A 122 -13.11 39.30 19.47
C ASP A 122 -12.29 38.30 20.30
N PHE A 123 -12.89 37.69 21.33
CA PHE A 123 -12.26 36.62 22.10
C PHE A 123 -11.93 35.41 21.23
N THR A 124 -12.88 34.96 20.39
CA THR A 124 -12.65 33.81 19.50
C THR A 124 -11.51 34.09 18.52
N SER A 125 -11.46 35.28 17.94
CA SER A 125 -10.38 35.70 17.03
C SER A 125 -9.03 35.76 17.76
N ALA A 126 -8.99 36.37 18.95
CA ALA A 126 -7.79 36.42 19.78
C ALA A 126 -7.31 35.01 20.19
N LEU A 127 -8.23 34.08 20.45
CA LEU A 127 -7.91 32.69 20.75
C LEU A 127 -7.32 31.97 19.54
N VAL A 128 -7.88 32.17 18.34
CA VAL A 128 -7.36 31.59 17.09
C VAL A 128 -5.96 32.15 16.77
N GLU A 129 -5.76 33.46 16.93
CA GLU A 129 -4.43 34.09 16.76
C GLU A 129 -3.41 33.61 17.81
N SER A 130 -3.88 33.30 19.01
CA SER A 130 -3.04 32.76 20.09
C SER A 130 -2.83 31.26 20.00
N LEU A 131 -3.55 30.55 19.13
CA LEU A 131 -3.56 29.09 19.06
C LEU A 131 -2.16 28.48 18.86
N PRO A 132 -1.28 29.02 17.99
CA PRO A 132 0.10 28.50 17.89
C PRO A 132 0.85 28.59 19.22
N ARG A 133 0.72 29.69 19.96
CA ARG A 133 1.37 29.86 21.27
C ARG A 133 0.75 28.94 22.33
N LEU A 134 -0.56 28.72 22.29
CA LEU A 134 -1.24 27.77 23.16
C LEU A 134 -0.79 26.34 22.88
N VAL A 135 -0.62 25.97 21.61
CA VAL A 135 -0.07 24.66 21.20
C VAL A 135 1.37 24.51 21.69
N SER A 136 2.23 25.53 21.52
CA SER A 136 3.59 25.50 22.06
C SER A 136 3.62 25.39 23.58
N ALA A 137 2.78 26.16 24.29
CA ALA A 137 2.66 26.11 25.74
C ALA A 137 2.17 24.73 26.22
N ALA A 138 1.17 24.16 25.54
CA ALA A 138 0.69 22.81 25.79
C ALA A 138 1.79 21.75 25.52
N ALA A 139 2.56 21.88 24.45
CA ALA A 139 3.69 21.00 24.16
C ALA A 139 4.77 21.06 25.24
N HIS A 140 5.11 22.25 25.72
CA HIS A 140 6.03 22.43 26.85
C HIS A 140 5.47 21.88 28.16
N ALA A 141 4.17 22.04 28.41
CA ALA A 141 3.51 21.48 29.59
C ALA A 141 3.48 19.94 29.53
N VAL A 142 3.15 19.35 28.38
CA VAL A 142 3.20 17.90 28.15
C VAL A 142 4.62 17.37 28.32
N LYS A 143 5.63 18.08 27.79
CA LYS A 143 7.04 17.73 28.00
C LYS A 143 7.42 17.76 29.47
N ALA A 144 7.13 18.85 30.18
CA ALA A 144 7.43 18.98 31.60
C ALA A 144 6.70 17.93 32.45
N PHE A 145 5.45 17.63 32.09
CA PHE A 145 4.68 16.54 32.68
C PHE A 145 5.34 15.18 32.43
N ALA A 146 5.71 14.87 31.18
CA ALA A 146 6.38 13.62 30.84
C ALA A 146 7.73 13.47 31.58
N GLU A 147 8.56 14.52 31.61
CA GLU A 147 9.81 14.55 32.38
C GLU A 147 9.55 14.36 33.89
N SER A 148 8.48 14.95 34.42
CA SER A 148 8.07 14.73 35.81
C SER A 148 7.61 13.29 36.07
N MET A 149 6.93 12.66 35.11
CA MET A 149 6.44 11.28 35.22
C MET A 149 7.56 10.25 35.06
N GLU A 150 8.58 10.54 34.24
CA GLU A 150 9.80 9.72 34.13
C GLU A 150 10.56 9.62 35.47
N GLY A 151 10.44 10.65 36.32
CA GLY A 151 11.00 10.64 37.67
C GLY A 151 10.15 9.88 38.72
N MET A 152 8.91 9.50 38.39
CA MET A 152 8.02 8.79 39.30
C MET A 152 8.17 7.26 39.20
N PRO A 153 7.84 6.50 40.26
CA PRO A 153 7.66 5.05 40.13
C PRO A 153 6.59 4.73 39.09
N ALA A 154 6.85 3.73 38.23
CA ALA A 154 5.97 3.39 37.11
C ALA A 154 4.52 3.10 37.52
N GLN A 155 4.31 2.52 38.70
CA GLN A 155 2.98 2.24 39.23
C GLN A 155 2.21 3.52 39.61
N GLU A 156 2.88 4.48 40.25
CA GLU A 156 2.26 5.76 40.61
C GLU A 156 1.92 6.59 39.37
N ALA A 157 2.82 6.60 38.38
CA ALA A 157 2.59 7.20 37.08
C ALA A 157 1.36 6.57 36.38
N ALA A 158 1.27 5.24 36.37
CA ALA A 158 0.13 4.53 35.79
C ALA A 158 -1.19 4.84 36.52
N GLU A 159 -1.19 4.89 37.86
CA GLU A 159 -2.37 5.24 38.66
C GLU A 159 -2.83 6.69 38.45
N LEU A 160 -1.90 7.63 38.28
CA LEU A 160 -2.22 9.01 37.97
C LEU A 160 -2.91 9.10 36.59
N VAL A 161 -2.32 8.47 35.57
CA VAL A 161 -2.88 8.45 34.20
C VAL A 161 -4.24 7.76 34.16
N ALA A 162 -4.40 6.62 34.85
CA ALA A 162 -5.66 5.89 34.91
C ALA A 162 -6.78 6.72 35.55
N ARG A 163 -6.48 7.45 36.64
CA ARG A 163 -7.44 8.37 37.27
C ARG A 163 -7.83 9.52 36.36
N SER A 164 -6.86 10.11 35.65
CA SER A 164 -7.15 11.14 34.65
C SER A 164 -8.03 10.60 33.52
N TYR A 165 -7.76 9.39 33.04
CA TYR A 165 -8.52 8.76 31.97
C TYR A 165 -9.97 8.42 32.39
N ALA A 166 -10.17 7.98 33.63
CA ALA A 166 -11.50 7.64 34.15
C ALA A 166 -12.46 8.84 34.22
N GLN A 167 -11.95 10.07 34.23
CA GLN A 167 -12.75 11.29 34.24
C GLN A 167 -13.16 11.75 32.83
N VAL A 168 -12.59 11.14 31.79
CA VAL A 168 -12.87 11.50 30.40
C VAL A 168 -14.14 10.79 29.92
N LYS A 169 -15.17 11.57 29.56
CA LYS A 169 -16.40 11.01 28.97
C LYS A 169 -16.23 10.84 27.46
N GLY A 170 -16.34 9.60 26.98
CA GLY A 170 -16.19 9.28 25.56
C GLY A 170 -17.20 10.00 24.65
N GLU A 171 -18.42 10.24 25.14
CA GLU A 171 -19.47 10.97 24.42
C GLU A 171 -19.05 12.41 24.08
N GLU A 172 -18.53 13.15 25.08
CA GLU A 172 -18.07 14.53 24.90
C GLU A 172 -16.89 14.63 23.91
N ILE A 173 -15.97 13.65 23.96
CA ILE A 173 -14.90 13.53 22.95
C ILE A 173 -15.49 13.28 21.56
N GLY A 174 -16.47 12.38 21.44
CA GLY A 174 -17.12 12.08 20.17
C GLY A 174 -17.77 13.31 19.55
N GLU A 175 -18.49 14.10 20.34
CA GLU A 175 -19.09 15.37 19.89
C GLU A 175 -18.05 16.40 19.48
N ALA A 176 -16.99 16.57 20.28
CA ALA A 176 -15.90 17.48 19.98
C ALA A 176 -15.15 17.08 18.69
N LEU A 177 -14.86 15.79 18.51
CA LEU A 177 -14.25 15.27 17.28
C LEU A 177 -15.16 15.47 16.07
N ASN A 178 -16.47 15.27 16.22
CA ASN A 178 -17.43 15.54 15.14
C ASN A 178 -17.53 17.02 14.78
N ALA A 179 -17.44 17.92 15.76
CA ALA A 179 -17.39 19.36 15.52
C ALA A 179 -16.08 19.77 14.83
N LEU A 180 -14.95 19.24 15.29
CA LEU A 180 -13.64 19.46 14.68
C LEU A 180 -13.58 18.91 13.26
N SER A 181 -14.07 17.70 13.02
CA SER A 181 -14.12 17.08 11.69
C SER A 181 -14.92 17.96 10.71
N ARG A 182 -16.09 18.46 11.11
CA ARG A 182 -16.87 19.40 10.30
C ARG A 182 -16.11 20.69 10.00
N LEU A 183 -15.35 21.22 10.96
CA LEU A 183 -14.53 22.40 10.76
C LEU A 183 -13.38 22.12 9.77
N VAL A 184 -12.67 21.00 9.95
CA VAL A 184 -11.56 20.58 9.07
C VAL A 184 -12.07 20.36 7.65
N ILE A 185 -13.20 19.67 7.47
CA ILE A 185 -13.83 19.48 6.15
C ILE A 185 -14.11 20.84 5.50
N ARG A 186 -14.77 21.76 6.21
CA ARG A 186 -15.07 23.10 5.68
C ARG A 186 -13.80 23.88 5.31
N LEU A 187 -12.79 23.88 6.18
CA LEU A 187 -11.52 24.57 5.91
C LEU A 187 -10.79 23.95 4.71
N HIS A 188 -10.84 22.63 4.55
CA HIS A 188 -10.24 21.95 3.40
C HIS A 188 -11.02 22.21 2.10
N GLU A 189 -12.34 22.25 2.15
CA GLU A 189 -13.20 22.61 1.00
C GLU A 189 -12.98 24.06 0.56
N GLU A 190 -12.78 24.98 1.51
CA GLU A 190 -12.52 26.40 1.23
C GLU A 190 -11.06 26.66 0.80
N ASN A 191 -10.09 25.94 1.38
CA ASN A 191 -8.67 26.07 1.07
C ASN A 191 -7.91 24.74 1.22
N PRO A 192 -7.81 23.93 0.16
CA PRO A 192 -7.19 22.61 0.24
C PRO A 192 -5.69 22.66 0.51
N GLU A 193 -5.00 23.75 0.20
CA GLU A 193 -3.54 23.92 0.38
C GLU A 193 -3.15 24.35 1.81
N LEU A 194 -4.11 24.79 2.62
CA LEU A 194 -3.86 25.33 3.95
C LEU A 194 -3.18 24.31 4.88
N PHE A 195 -3.57 23.04 4.80
CA PHE A 195 -2.97 21.99 5.63
C PHE A 195 -1.61 21.54 5.12
N ALA A 196 -1.41 21.45 3.80
CA ALA A 196 -0.13 21.02 3.22
C ALA A 196 1.00 22.02 3.54
N SER A 197 0.71 23.31 3.42
CA SER A 197 1.66 24.38 3.75
C SER A 197 2.02 24.38 5.25
N PHE A 198 1.02 24.29 6.13
CA PHE A 198 1.22 24.27 7.58
C PHE A 198 2.00 23.03 8.06
N GLN A 199 1.71 21.86 7.51
CA GLN A 199 2.35 20.61 7.92
C GLN A 199 3.83 20.55 7.51
N SER A 200 4.20 21.08 6.34
CA SER A 200 5.58 20.97 5.84
C SER A 200 6.65 21.62 6.75
N GLY A 201 6.36 22.82 7.29
CA GLY A 201 7.29 23.55 8.17
C GLY A 201 7.42 22.92 9.55
N LEU A 202 6.30 22.67 10.22
CA LEU A 202 6.29 22.07 11.56
C LEU A 202 6.83 20.64 11.56
N PHE A 203 6.52 19.86 10.52
CA PHE A 203 6.99 18.48 10.42
C PHE A 203 8.50 18.42 10.19
N ALA A 204 9.07 19.31 9.37
CA ALA A 204 10.52 19.35 9.14
C ALA A 204 11.30 19.63 10.43
N GLU A 205 10.85 20.61 11.23
CA GLU A 205 11.46 20.92 12.53
C GLU A 205 11.28 19.78 13.53
N ALA A 206 10.09 19.17 13.59
CA ALA A 206 9.84 18.03 14.46
C ALA A 206 10.70 16.82 14.10
N VAL A 207 10.80 16.46 12.81
CA VAL A 207 11.60 15.34 12.33
C VAL A 207 13.08 15.49 12.68
N GLN A 208 13.63 16.70 12.62
CA GLN A 208 15.03 16.95 13.01
C GLN A 208 15.28 16.82 14.51
N ALA A 209 14.27 17.11 15.34
CA ALA A 209 14.36 17.05 16.79
C ALA A 209 14.09 15.66 17.37
N ILE A 210 13.48 14.75 16.59
CA ILE A 210 13.06 13.43 17.08
C ILE A 210 14.21 12.43 17.07
N ASP A 211 14.44 11.78 18.21
CA ASP A 211 15.21 10.54 18.29
C ASP A 211 14.40 9.40 17.66
N PHE A 212 14.73 9.04 16.41
CA PHE A 212 14.06 7.97 15.66
C PHE A 212 14.11 6.61 16.35
N GLY A 213 15.13 6.35 17.19
CA GLY A 213 15.21 5.12 17.98
C GLY A 213 14.12 5.06 19.05
N LYS A 214 13.88 6.17 19.75
CA LYS A 214 12.78 6.30 20.72
C LYS A 214 11.42 6.37 20.04
N LEU A 215 11.30 7.11 18.93
CA LEU A 215 10.06 7.18 18.15
C LEU A 215 9.67 5.79 17.65
N ARG A 216 10.61 5.02 17.08
CA ARG A 216 10.34 3.65 16.64
C ARG A 216 9.78 2.80 17.78
N LYS A 217 10.42 2.81 18.96
CA LYS A 217 9.93 2.07 20.14
C LYS A 217 8.53 2.54 20.55
N ALA A 218 8.32 3.84 20.66
CA ALA A 218 7.03 4.41 21.06
C ALA A 218 5.92 4.04 20.05
N VAL A 219 6.21 4.13 18.75
CA VAL A 219 5.29 3.72 17.68
C VAL A 219 5.02 2.21 17.78
N THR A 220 6.03 1.35 17.94
CA THR A 220 5.83 -0.10 18.06
C THR A 220 4.93 -0.44 19.26
N TYR A 221 5.19 0.12 20.45
CA TYR A 221 4.33 -0.09 21.62
C TYR A 221 2.92 0.43 21.38
N ARG A 222 2.79 1.64 20.82
CA ARG A 222 1.49 2.28 20.61
C ARG A 222 0.66 1.57 19.55
N VAL A 223 1.29 1.12 18.47
CA VAL A 223 0.64 0.35 17.40
C VAL A 223 0.18 -0.99 17.95
N GLY A 224 0.98 -1.70 18.73
CA GLY A 224 0.56 -2.96 19.38
C GLY A 224 -0.71 -2.79 20.21
N GLU A 225 -0.73 -1.82 21.14
CA GLU A 225 -1.92 -1.53 21.95
C GLU A 225 -3.14 -1.10 21.12
N ARG A 226 -2.91 -0.27 20.09
CA ARG A 226 -3.98 0.24 19.23
C ARG A 226 -4.53 -0.83 18.30
N LEU A 227 -3.72 -1.79 17.85
CA LEU A 227 -4.18 -2.92 17.05
C LEU A 227 -5.07 -3.84 17.87
N ASP A 228 -4.75 -4.09 19.14
CA ASP A 228 -5.63 -4.86 20.03
C ASP A 228 -6.96 -4.15 20.27
N LEU A 229 -6.92 -2.83 20.47
CA LEU A 229 -8.14 -2.03 20.60
C LEU A 229 -8.94 -2.03 19.29
N ALA A 230 -8.29 -1.75 18.15
CA ALA A 230 -8.92 -1.73 16.84
C ALA A 230 -9.52 -3.08 16.49
N ARG A 231 -8.86 -4.18 16.85
CA ARG A 231 -9.41 -5.54 16.71
C ARG A 231 -10.69 -5.70 17.51
N ARG A 232 -10.71 -5.29 18.79
CA ARG A 232 -11.92 -5.33 19.62
C ARG A 232 -13.03 -4.45 19.05
N GLU A 233 -12.69 -3.27 18.53
CA GLU A 233 -13.65 -2.38 17.87
C GLU A 233 -14.21 -3.02 16.59
N VAL A 234 -13.38 -3.64 15.76
CA VAL A 234 -13.80 -4.38 14.56
C VAL A 234 -14.69 -5.57 14.93
N GLU A 235 -14.34 -6.30 16.00
CA GLU A 235 -15.15 -7.42 16.52
C GLU A 235 -16.53 -6.92 17.00
N LEU A 236 -16.61 -5.78 17.69
CA LEU A 236 -17.87 -5.14 18.09
C LEU A 236 -18.68 -4.61 16.89
N LEU A 237 -18.00 -4.12 15.85
CA LEU A 237 -18.65 -3.71 14.60
C LEU A 237 -19.11 -4.90 13.75
N GLY A 238 -18.59 -6.10 14.02
CA GLY A 238 -18.97 -7.35 13.38
C GLY A 238 -20.48 -7.62 13.40
N ASP A 239 -21.16 -7.15 14.45
CA ASP A 239 -22.61 -7.29 14.63
C ASP A 239 -23.42 -6.33 13.72
N SER A 240 -22.77 -5.36 13.07
CA SER A 240 -23.38 -4.38 12.17
C SER A 240 -22.79 -4.45 10.75
N PRO A 241 -23.39 -5.25 9.84
CA PRO A 241 -22.86 -5.42 8.48
C PRO A 241 -22.78 -4.10 7.70
N MET A 242 -23.70 -3.15 7.97
CA MET A 242 -23.65 -1.82 7.35
C MET A 242 -22.46 -0.98 7.83
N ALA A 243 -22.07 -1.10 9.10
CA ALA A 243 -20.89 -0.42 9.61
C ALA A 243 -19.62 -0.99 8.97
N LEU A 244 -19.52 -2.32 8.82
CA LEU A 244 -18.41 -2.96 8.09
C LEU A 244 -18.32 -2.47 6.64
N ILE A 245 -19.45 -2.44 5.90
CA ILE A 245 -19.49 -1.93 4.52
C ILE A 245 -19.00 -0.47 4.46
N ASN A 246 -19.45 0.38 5.39
CA ASN A 246 -19.00 1.77 5.44
C ASN A 246 -17.51 1.87 5.77
N MET A 247 -16.96 1.03 6.66
CA MET A 247 -15.51 0.97 6.88
C MET A 247 -14.75 0.52 5.63
N PHE A 248 -15.25 -0.48 4.91
CA PHE A 248 -14.63 -0.94 3.65
C PHE A 248 -14.56 0.18 2.60
N SER A 249 -15.49 1.14 2.61
CA SER A 249 -15.43 2.31 1.72
C SER A 249 -14.23 3.23 2.00
N VAL A 250 -13.71 3.23 3.23
CA VAL A 250 -12.52 4.00 3.64
C VAL A 250 -11.23 3.25 3.33
N VAL A 251 -11.28 1.91 3.24
CA VAL A 251 -10.10 1.07 2.98
C VAL A 251 -9.45 1.44 1.64
N ALA A 252 -10.23 1.62 0.58
CA ALA A 252 -9.67 1.94 -0.74
C ALA A 252 -8.90 3.29 -0.78
N PRO A 253 -9.47 4.42 -0.30
CA PRO A 253 -8.71 5.66 -0.12
C PRO A 253 -7.43 5.49 0.71
N VAL A 254 -7.51 4.79 1.84
CA VAL A 254 -6.34 4.56 2.72
C VAL A 254 -5.25 3.76 2.01
N ILE A 255 -5.62 2.70 1.28
CA ILE A 255 -4.68 1.93 0.46
C ILE A 255 -4.04 2.84 -0.60
N ASN A 256 -4.83 3.65 -1.30
CA ASN A 256 -4.31 4.55 -2.33
C ASN A 256 -3.31 5.56 -1.76
N ASP A 257 -3.59 6.14 -0.59
CA ASP A 257 -2.67 7.07 0.06
C ASP A 257 -1.43 6.36 0.61
N ALA A 258 -1.59 5.16 1.17
CA ALA A 258 -0.45 4.32 1.56
C ALA A 258 0.45 3.98 0.35
N LEU A 259 -0.13 3.68 -0.82
CA LEU A 259 0.62 3.45 -2.07
C LEU A 259 1.36 4.71 -2.53
N LYS A 260 0.78 5.91 -2.39
CA LYS A 260 1.48 7.18 -2.68
C LYS A 260 2.65 7.40 -1.73
N VAL A 261 2.49 7.11 -0.45
CA VAL A 261 3.56 7.20 0.55
C VAL A 261 4.64 6.16 0.27
N LEU A 262 4.27 4.91 -0.06
CA LEU A 262 5.22 3.87 -0.45
C LEU A 262 5.97 4.26 -1.72
N ARG A 263 5.31 4.87 -2.71
CA ARG A 263 5.95 5.39 -3.91
C ARG A 263 6.97 6.48 -3.56
N ALA A 264 6.58 7.48 -2.78
CA ALA A 264 7.50 8.52 -2.33
C ALA A 264 8.66 7.93 -1.51
N LEU A 265 8.40 6.91 -0.71
CA LEU A 265 9.43 6.18 0.03
C LEU A 265 10.37 5.46 -0.93
N PHE A 266 9.89 4.77 -1.97
CA PHE A 266 10.74 4.13 -2.98
C PHE A 266 11.56 5.15 -3.79
N ASP A 267 10.97 6.30 -4.13
CA ASP A 267 11.67 7.38 -4.81
C ASP A 267 12.82 7.95 -3.94
N ILE A 268 12.60 8.04 -2.61
CA ILE A 268 13.64 8.45 -1.63
C ILE A 268 14.64 7.32 -1.37
N LEU A 269 14.17 6.07 -1.32
CA LEU A 269 14.96 4.85 -1.09
C LEU A 269 15.64 4.35 -2.37
N ALA A 270 15.99 5.23 -3.30
CA ALA A 270 17.00 4.96 -4.34
C ALA A 270 18.41 4.77 -3.72
N LEU A 271 18.48 3.96 -2.67
CA LEU A 271 19.66 3.45 -2.00
C LEU A 271 20.32 2.40 -2.90
N PRO A 272 21.61 2.12 -2.70
CA PRO A 272 22.25 0.96 -3.32
C PRO A 272 21.43 -0.31 -3.08
N ALA A 273 21.34 -1.19 -4.09
CA ALA A 273 20.51 -2.39 -4.06
C ALA A 273 20.80 -3.25 -2.82
N GLU A 274 22.06 -3.29 -2.37
CA GLU A 274 22.49 -4.03 -1.18
C GLU A 274 21.84 -3.52 0.10
N ALA A 275 21.67 -2.20 0.24
CA ALA A 275 21.03 -1.60 1.41
C ALA A 275 19.53 -1.85 1.45
N VAL A 276 18.87 -1.82 0.28
CA VAL A 276 17.44 -2.17 0.14
C VAL A 276 17.22 -3.63 0.51
N THR A 277 18.04 -4.54 -0.04
CA THR A 277 17.98 -5.97 0.25
C THR A 277 18.20 -6.25 1.74
N TYR A 278 19.23 -5.65 2.37
CA TYR A 278 19.46 -5.81 3.81
C TYR A 278 18.29 -5.28 4.66
N ALA A 279 17.77 -4.10 4.32
CA ALA A 279 16.62 -3.54 5.03
C ALA A 279 15.37 -4.42 4.88
N LEU A 280 15.11 -4.94 3.68
CA LEU A 280 14.01 -5.85 3.41
C LEU A 280 14.14 -7.15 4.19
N PHE A 281 15.30 -7.81 4.17
CA PHE A 281 15.52 -9.04 4.95
C PHE A 281 15.36 -8.81 6.45
N LYS A 282 15.82 -7.67 6.96
CA LYS A 282 15.63 -7.32 8.36
C LYS A 282 14.16 -7.12 8.71
N ILE A 283 13.39 -6.44 7.86
CA ILE A 283 11.94 -6.30 8.02
C ILE A 283 11.30 -7.69 8.03
N LEU A 284 11.64 -8.56 7.07
CA LEU A 284 11.11 -9.92 6.99
C LEU A 284 11.47 -10.78 8.22
N GLN A 285 12.65 -10.58 8.80
CA GLN A 285 13.06 -11.26 10.04
C GLN A 285 12.30 -10.75 11.27
N ASP A 286 11.98 -9.45 11.30
CA ASP A 286 11.26 -8.81 12.41
C ASP A 286 9.73 -9.02 12.33
N LEU A 287 9.20 -9.58 11.22
CA LEU A 287 7.77 -9.91 11.07
C LEU A 287 7.37 -11.13 11.91
N ASP A 288 6.24 -11.04 12.62
CA ASP A 288 5.61 -12.22 13.22
C ASP A 288 4.91 -13.05 12.13
N TRP A 289 5.56 -14.13 11.72
CA TRP A 289 5.06 -15.02 10.68
C TRP A 289 3.73 -15.71 11.06
N ASN A 290 3.37 -15.80 12.34
CA ASN A 290 2.05 -16.32 12.75
C ASN A 290 0.95 -15.32 12.43
N ASP A 291 1.17 -14.04 12.68
CA ASP A 291 0.22 -12.98 12.34
C ASP A 291 0.10 -12.84 10.81
N VAL A 292 1.23 -12.90 10.09
CA VAL A 292 1.22 -12.95 8.62
C VAL A 292 0.41 -14.14 8.12
N ALA A 293 0.61 -15.34 8.69
CA ALA A 293 -0.17 -16.52 8.34
C ALA A 293 -1.66 -16.34 8.64
N ALA A 294 -2.02 -15.73 9.77
CA ALA A 294 -3.41 -15.43 10.12
C ALA A 294 -4.06 -14.47 9.10
N VAL A 295 -3.33 -13.44 8.68
CA VAL A 295 -3.78 -12.51 7.62
C VAL A 295 -3.96 -13.24 6.28
N ILE A 296 -2.99 -14.07 5.87
CA ILE A 296 -3.07 -14.86 4.63
C ILE A 296 -4.27 -15.81 4.67
N ASN A 297 -4.52 -16.47 5.80
CA ASN A 297 -5.68 -17.35 5.98
C ASN A 297 -7.00 -16.58 5.91
N GLY A 298 -7.08 -15.41 6.55
CA GLY A 298 -8.24 -14.51 6.47
C GLY A 298 -8.51 -14.02 5.05
N ALA A 299 -7.47 -13.59 4.33
CA ALA A 299 -7.55 -13.16 2.94
C ALA A 299 -7.97 -14.32 2.02
N SER A 300 -7.43 -15.52 2.24
CA SER A 300 -7.81 -16.72 1.48
C SER A 300 -9.28 -17.08 1.69
N ALA A 301 -9.77 -17.03 2.94
CA ALA A 301 -11.18 -17.24 3.25
C ALA A 301 -12.07 -16.18 2.60
N PHE A 302 -11.64 -14.92 2.61
CA PHE A 302 -12.34 -13.83 1.92
C PHE A 302 -12.40 -14.06 0.40
N ILE A 303 -11.29 -14.41 -0.25
CA ILE A 303 -11.25 -14.73 -1.70
C ILE A 303 -12.19 -15.90 -2.02
N VAL A 304 -12.19 -16.96 -1.21
CA VAL A 304 -13.12 -18.09 -1.37
C VAL A 304 -14.57 -17.63 -1.23
N ASN A 305 -14.88 -16.74 -0.29
CA ASN A 305 -16.22 -16.20 -0.11
C ASN A 305 -16.64 -15.28 -1.28
N VAL A 306 -15.73 -14.44 -1.78
CA VAL A 306 -15.96 -13.61 -2.98
C VAL A 306 -16.20 -14.49 -4.19
N HIS A 307 -15.39 -15.54 -4.39
CA HIS A 307 -15.57 -16.49 -5.48
C HIS A 307 -16.90 -17.27 -5.37
N ARG A 308 -17.26 -17.75 -4.18
CA ARG A 308 -18.59 -18.35 -3.94
C ARG A 308 -19.71 -17.35 -4.22
N GLY A 309 -19.54 -16.10 -3.80
CA GLY A 309 -20.45 -15.00 -4.11
C GLY A 309 -20.60 -14.77 -5.61
N SER A 310 -19.50 -14.75 -6.37
CA SER A 310 -19.55 -14.60 -7.84
C SER A 310 -20.26 -15.78 -8.51
N LEU A 311 -20.05 -17.02 -8.01
CA LEU A 311 -20.77 -18.19 -8.49
C LEU A 311 -22.29 -18.10 -8.21
N ILE A 312 -22.68 -17.62 -7.02
CA ILE A 312 -24.10 -17.42 -6.66
C ILE A 312 -24.74 -16.34 -7.54
N LEU A 313 -24.00 -15.27 -7.86
CA LEU A 313 -24.47 -14.19 -8.75
C LEU A 313 -24.43 -14.57 -10.24
N GLY A 314 -23.95 -15.78 -10.57
CA GLY A 314 -23.77 -16.28 -11.92
C GLY A 314 -22.35 -16.06 -12.43
N ASP A 315 -21.71 -17.14 -12.88
CA ASP A 315 -20.39 -17.10 -13.50
C ASP A 315 -20.44 -16.25 -14.78
N GLY A 316 -19.56 -15.25 -14.87
CA GLY A 316 -19.58 -14.25 -15.93
C GLY A 316 -20.64 -13.15 -15.80
N SER A 317 -21.23 -12.95 -14.61
CA SER A 317 -22.12 -11.81 -14.35
C SER A 317 -21.43 -10.48 -14.70
N LEU A 318 -22.19 -9.56 -15.33
CA LEU A 318 -21.70 -8.23 -15.72
C LEU A 318 -21.06 -7.47 -14.54
N TYR A 319 -21.53 -7.73 -13.33
CA TYR A 319 -21.08 -7.09 -12.09
C TYR A 319 -19.64 -7.44 -11.67
N SER A 320 -19.11 -8.60 -12.07
CA SER A 320 -17.72 -9.00 -11.72
C SER A 320 -16.75 -8.79 -12.89
N ARG A 321 -17.21 -9.06 -14.12
CA ARG A 321 -16.35 -9.02 -15.30
C ARG A 321 -15.90 -7.60 -15.65
N GLU A 322 -16.82 -6.63 -15.66
CA GLU A 322 -16.47 -5.26 -16.08
C GLU A 322 -15.48 -4.58 -15.11
N PRO A 323 -15.69 -4.62 -13.77
CA PRO A 323 -14.71 -4.04 -12.84
C PRO A 323 -13.35 -4.73 -12.91
N LEU A 324 -13.28 -6.06 -13.00
CA LEU A 324 -12.01 -6.79 -13.10
C LEU A 324 -11.28 -6.49 -14.42
N GLN A 325 -12.01 -6.37 -15.54
CA GLN A 325 -11.43 -5.98 -16.82
C GLN A 325 -10.90 -4.55 -16.77
N ARG A 326 -11.63 -3.62 -16.15
CA ARG A 326 -11.17 -2.24 -15.97
C ARG A 326 -9.91 -2.18 -15.10
N ILE A 327 -9.94 -2.82 -13.93
CA ILE A 327 -8.80 -2.86 -13.00
C ILE A 327 -7.58 -3.48 -13.67
N SER A 328 -7.73 -4.61 -14.37
CA SER A 328 -6.61 -5.25 -15.07
C SER A 328 -6.09 -4.41 -16.23
N SER A 329 -6.96 -3.75 -17.00
CA SER A 329 -6.55 -2.86 -18.09
C SER A 329 -5.80 -1.64 -17.57
N ASP A 330 -6.32 -0.98 -16.53
CA ASP A 330 -5.69 0.20 -15.93
C ASP A 330 -4.34 -0.16 -15.30
N LEU A 331 -4.27 -1.31 -14.61
CA LEU A 331 -3.04 -1.82 -14.02
C LEU A 331 -1.99 -2.15 -15.10
N ILE A 332 -2.35 -2.92 -16.13
CA ILE A 332 -1.42 -3.28 -17.22
C ILE A 332 -0.97 -2.04 -17.99
N GLY A 333 -1.87 -1.07 -18.21
CA GLY A 333 -1.53 0.18 -18.89
C GLY A 333 -0.63 1.12 -18.10
N ALA A 334 -0.62 1.01 -16.76
CA ALA A 334 0.21 1.82 -15.88
C ALA A 334 1.59 1.20 -15.58
N ILE A 335 1.76 -0.11 -15.78
CA ILE A 335 3.02 -0.81 -15.51
C ILE A 335 3.97 -0.71 -16.70
N ASP A 336 5.21 -0.30 -16.45
CA ASP A 336 6.29 -0.43 -17.43
C ASP A 336 6.60 -1.91 -17.64
N GLY A 337 6.31 -2.41 -18.85
CA GLY A 337 6.46 -3.83 -19.19
C GLY A 337 7.90 -4.34 -19.09
N GLN A 338 8.91 -3.49 -19.29
CA GLN A 338 10.31 -3.88 -19.15
C GLN A 338 10.67 -4.02 -17.67
N VAL A 339 10.32 -3.02 -16.84
CA VAL A 339 10.57 -3.08 -15.39
C VAL A 339 9.85 -4.26 -14.76
N LEU A 340 8.62 -4.55 -15.20
CA LEU A 340 7.88 -5.73 -14.73
C LEU A 340 8.57 -7.03 -15.14
N ALA A 341 9.07 -7.14 -16.38
CA ALA A 341 9.76 -8.34 -16.82
C ALA A 341 11.04 -8.59 -16.03
N GLU A 342 11.84 -7.56 -15.80
CA GLU A 342 13.04 -7.62 -14.95
C GLU A 342 12.70 -7.99 -13.50
N ALA A 343 11.64 -7.41 -12.95
CA ALA A 343 11.15 -7.74 -11.61
C ALA A 343 10.66 -9.19 -11.51
N ILE A 344 9.91 -9.68 -12.51
CA ILE A 344 9.45 -11.08 -12.56
C ILE A 344 10.63 -12.03 -12.67
N ALA A 345 11.65 -11.71 -13.49
CA ALA A 345 12.85 -12.52 -13.62
C ALA A 345 13.61 -12.60 -12.28
N ALA A 346 13.87 -11.46 -11.64
CA ALA A 346 14.52 -11.40 -10.34
C ALA A 346 13.74 -12.14 -9.25
N VAL A 347 12.41 -11.99 -9.22
CA VAL A 347 11.55 -12.76 -8.31
C VAL A 347 11.60 -14.25 -8.65
N GLY A 348 11.66 -14.63 -9.92
CA GLY A 348 11.76 -16.03 -10.35
C GLY A 348 13.04 -16.70 -9.86
N GLU A 349 14.18 -16.01 -9.98
CA GLU A 349 15.48 -16.48 -9.50
C GLU A 349 15.47 -16.68 -7.97
N GLU A 350 14.94 -15.72 -7.20
CA GLU A 350 14.85 -15.83 -5.74
C GLU A 350 13.73 -16.78 -5.27
N ALA A 351 12.68 -16.94 -6.07
CA ALA A 351 11.58 -17.84 -5.78
C ALA A 351 12.02 -19.30 -5.82
N GLU A 352 13.08 -19.67 -6.55
CA GLU A 352 13.61 -21.03 -6.52
C GLU A 352 14.14 -21.40 -5.12
N ALA A 353 14.88 -20.48 -4.48
CA ALA A 353 15.41 -20.69 -3.14
C ALA A 353 14.27 -20.80 -2.11
N LEU A 354 13.28 -19.91 -2.19
CA LEU A 354 12.11 -19.94 -1.34
C LEU A 354 11.25 -21.20 -1.59
N ALA A 355 10.99 -21.54 -2.85
CA ALA A 355 10.21 -22.71 -3.23
C ALA A 355 10.88 -24.01 -2.77
N SER A 356 12.21 -24.10 -2.86
CA SER A 356 12.98 -25.24 -2.36
C SER A 356 12.88 -25.36 -0.84
N ALA A 357 13.02 -24.24 -0.12
CA ALA A 357 12.86 -24.21 1.34
C ALA A 357 11.44 -24.60 1.77
N LEU A 358 10.43 -24.07 1.09
CA LEU A 358 9.03 -24.41 1.32
C LEU A 358 8.73 -25.86 0.96
N ALA A 359 9.17 -26.35 -0.20
CA ALA A 359 8.94 -27.72 -0.63
C ALA A 359 9.48 -28.74 0.38
N ASN A 360 10.70 -28.51 0.89
CA ASN A 360 11.27 -29.36 1.94
C ASN A 360 10.39 -29.36 3.20
N ARG A 361 9.92 -28.19 3.64
CA ARG A 361 9.07 -28.07 4.84
C ARG A 361 7.67 -28.65 4.64
N VAL A 362 7.12 -28.53 3.44
CA VAL A 362 5.83 -29.09 3.03
C VAL A 362 5.91 -30.61 3.02
N LEU A 363 6.96 -31.19 2.45
CA LEU A 363 7.14 -32.64 2.35
C LEU A 363 7.36 -33.31 3.72
N GLU A 364 7.82 -32.56 4.73
CA GLU A 364 7.86 -33.03 6.12
C GLU A 364 6.46 -33.19 6.74
N ASN A 365 5.43 -32.56 6.17
CA ASN A 365 4.04 -32.66 6.60
C ASN A 365 3.17 -33.27 5.49
N GLU A 366 2.99 -34.59 5.55
CA GLU A 366 2.27 -35.38 4.53
C GLU A 366 0.87 -34.84 4.23
N GLU A 367 0.10 -34.43 5.26
CA GLU A 367 -1.24 -33.89 5.06
C GLU A 367 -1.20 -32.57 4.26
N LEU A 368 -0.28 -31.68 4.60
CA LEU A 368 -0.11 -30.41 3.92
C LEU A 368 0.41 -30.63 2.49
N ALA A 369 1.32 -31.60 2.29
CA ALA A 369 1.81 -31.98 0.97
C ALA A 369 0.69 -32.47 0.04
N VAL A 370 -0.23 -33.30 0.55
CA VAL A 370 -1.40 -33.75 -0.23
C VAL A 370 -2.32 -32.59 -0.60
N ARG A 371 -2.67 -31.73 0.37
CA ARG A 371 -3.53 -30.55 0.11
C ARG A 371 -2.89 -29.57 -0.87
N LEU A 372 -1.58 -29.33 -0.76
CA LEU A 372 -0.85 -28.49 -1.70
C LEU A 372 -0.74 -29.14 -3.07
N PHE A 373 -0.60 -30.47 -3.15
CA PHE A 373 -0.61 -31.17 -4.44
C PHE A 373 -1.96 -31.00 -5.15
N GLU A 374 -3.08 -31.16 -4.44
CA GLU A 374 -4.42 -30.91 -4.98
C GLU A 374 -4.59 -29.46 -5.46
N ALA A 375 -4.16 -28.50 -4.63
CA ALA A 375 -4.17 -27.07 -4.99
C ALA A 375 -3.28 -26.79 -6.21
N THR A 376 -2.11 -27.44 -6.30
CA THR A 376 -1.17 -27.31 -7.42
C THR A 376 -1.75 -27.87 -8.70
N VAL A 377 -2.48 -28.99 -8.66
CA VAL A 377 -3.19 -29.55 -9.83
C VAL A 377 -4.28 -28.59 -10.30
N SER A 378 -5.05 -28.01 -9.38
CA SER A 378 -6.07 -27.00 -9.69
C SER A 378 -5.46 -25.73 -10.31
N LEU A 379 -4.34 -25.27 -9.74
CA LEU A 379 -3.57 -24.14 -10.25
C LEU A 379 -2.99 -24.44 -11.64
N ALA A 380 -2.42 -25.62 -11.84
CA ALA A 380 -1.88 -26.06 -13.12
C ALA A 380 -2.97 -26.11 -14.19
N ASN A 381 -4.17 -26.62 -13.87
CA ASN A 381 -5.31 -26.58 -14.78
C ASN A 381 -5.71 -25.15 -15.15
N SER A 382 -5.78 -24.24 -14.16
CA SER A 382 -6.07 -22.82 -14.40
C SER A 382 -4.98 -22.17 -15.26
N PHE A 383 -3.72 -22.51 -15.02
CA PHE A 383 -2.58 -22.07 -15.80
C PHE A 383 -2.64 -22.62 -17.23
N PHE A 384 -3.02 -23.88 -17.46
CA PHE A 384 -3.18 -24.43 -18.81
C PHE A 384 -4.32 -23.75 -19.57
N LEU A 385 -5.44 -23.43 -18.91
CA LEU A 385 -6.53 -22.65 -19.52
C LEU A 385 -6.08 -21.23 -19.87
N PHE A 386 -5.34 -20.59 -18.97
CA PHE A 386 -4.73 -19.28 -19.22
C PHE A 386 -3.74 -19.35 -20.38
N ALA A 387 -2.80 -20.30 -20.37
CA ALA A 387 -1.80 -20.51 -21.40
C ALA A 387 -2.46 -20.82 -22.75
N SER A 388 -3.51 -21.63 -22.79
CA SER A 388 -4.29 -21.88 -24.01
C SER A 388 -4.92 -20.58 -24.53
N SER A 389 -5.58 -19.82 -23.67
CA SER A 389 -6.20 -18.54 -24.04
C SER A 389 -5.17 -17.50 -24.49
N PHE A 390 -3.99 -17.51 -23.84
CA PHE A 390 -2.87 -16.67 -24.19
C PHE A 390 -2.27 -17.06 -25.54
N LEU A 391 -2.03 -18.36 -25.79
CA LEU A 391 -1.51 -18.86 -27.06
C LEU A 391 -2.49 -18.62 -28.21
N GLU A 392 -3.79 -18.76 -27.97
CA GLU A 392 -4.82 -18.41 -28.95
C GLU A 392 -4.76 -16.92 -29.32
N LYS A 393 -4.63 -16.04 -28.32
CA LYS A 393 -4.42 -14.61 -28.57
C LYS A 393 -3.07 -14.31 -29.20
N ALA A 394 -2.01 -15.01 -28.81
CA ALA A 394 -0.66 -14.85 -29.35
C ALA A 394 -0.65 -15.21 -30.85
N ASN A 395 -1.41 -16.21 -31.27
CA ASN A 395 -1.59 -16.55 -32.69
C ASN A 395 -2.25 -15.43 -33.51
N SER A 396 -2.93 -14.47 -32.86
CA SER A 396 -3.45 -13.27 -33.53
C SER A 396 -2.44 -12.13 -33.65
N LEU A 397 -1.26 -12.24 -33.00
CA LEU A 397 -0.20 -11.25 -33.09
C LEU A 397 0.48 -11.29 -34.47
N SER A 398 1.16 -10.20 -34.81
CA SER A 398 1.95 -10.14 -36.04
C SER A 398 3.09 -11.17 -36.03
N ARG A 399 3.50 -11.63 -37.21
CA ARG A 399 4.64 -12.56 -37.35
C ARG A 399 5.93 -12.02 -36.73
N GLU A 400 6.13 -10.70 -36.77
CA GLU A 400 7.28 -10.04 -36.16
C GLU A 400 7.22 -10.15 -34.63
N ALA A 401 6.06 -9.88 -34.01
CA ALA A 401 5.88 -10.01 -32.56
C ALA A 401 6.06 -11.47 -32.11
N LEU A 402 5.50 -12.43 -32.86
CA LEU A 402 5.72 -13.85 -32.63
C LEU A 402 7.19 -14.25 -32.75
N GLY A 403 7.92 -13.71 -33.73
CA GLY A 403 9.35 -13.96 -33.91
C GLY A 403 10.17 -13.43 -32.73
N LYS A 404 9.87 -12.22 -32.25
CA LYS A 404 10.51 -11.66 -31.05
C LYS A 404 10.20 -12.50 -29.81
N MET A 405 8.94 -12.86 -29.60
CA MET A 405 8.53 -13.71 -28.49
C MET A 405 9.22 -15.08 -28.53
N ALA A 406 9.30 -15.73 -29.69
CA ALA A 406 9.98 -17.01 -29.85
C ALA A 406 11.49 -16.91 -29.57
N THR A 407 12.13 -15.81 -29.99
CA THR A 407 13.56 -15.56 -29.71
C THR A 407 13.79 -15.35 -28.23
N SER A 408 13.01 -14.47 -27.57
CA SER A 408 13.09 -14.25 -26.13
C SER A 408 12.79 -15.51 -25.31
N MET A 409 11.82 -16.33 -25.75
CA MET A 409 11.58 -17.64 -25.14
C MET A 409 12.77 -18.59 -25.33
N SER A 410 13.41 -18.61 -26.50
CA SER A 410 14.58 -19.45 -26.75
C SER A 410 15.80 -19.01 -25.92
N ASP A 411 15.96 -17.71 -25.69
CA ASP A 411 17.09 -17.14 -24.96
C ASP A 411 16.91 -17.26 -23.44
N GLY A 412 15.68 -17.12 -22.95
CA GLY A 412 15.37 -17.19 -21.52
C GLY A 412 15.00 -18.59 -21.00
N LEU A 413 14.58 -19.51 -21.87
CA LEU A 413 14.19 -20.85 -21.44
C LEU A 413 15.41 -21.75 -21.30
N GLU A 414 15.76 -22.08 -20.06
CA GLU A 414 16.77 -23.09 -19.77
C GLU A 414 16.25 -24.49 -20.13
N VAL A 415 16.52 -24.91 -21.37
CA VAL A 415 16.08 -26.21 -21.91
C VAL A 415 16.52 -27.38 -21.01
N GLY A 416 17.65 -27.24 -20.31
CA GLY A 416 18.12 -28.20 -19.33
C GLY A 416 17.20 -28.35 -18.11
N GLU A 417 16.72 -27.23 -17.55
CA GLU A 417 15.78 -27.24 -16.43
C GLU A 417 14.42 -27.79 -16.83
N LEU A 418 13.90 -27.38 -18.00
CA LEU A 418 12.67 -27.96 -18.54
C LEU A 418 12.81 -29.47 -18.74
N GLY A 419 13.95 -29.92 -19.27
CA GLY A 419 14.26 -31.34 -19.42
C GLY A 419 14.27 -32.09 -18.09
N ARG A 420 14.88 -31.51 -17.05
CA ARG A 420 14.86 -32.05 -15.68
C ARG A 420 13.45 -32.10 -15.10
N ALA A 421 12.66 -31.04 -15.25
CA ALA A 421 11.27 -31.00 -14.79
C ALA A 421 10.41 -32.08 -15.47
N ILE A 422 10.52 -32.24 -16.80
CA ILE A 422 9.83 -33.30 -17.55
C ILE A 422 10.28 -34.68 -17.08
N ALA A 423 11.58 -34.90 -16.88
CA ALA A 423 12.10 -36.18 -16.39
C ALA A 423 11.58 -36.52 -14.97
N SER A 424 11.53 -35.52 -14.09
CA SER A 424 10.97 -35.63 -12.74
C SER A 424 9.48 -35.95 -12.76
N LEU A 425 8.69 -35.25 -13.59
CA LEU A 425 7.27 -35.54 -13.80
C LEU A 425 7.04 -36.94 -14.39
N ALA A 426 7.87 -37.36 -15.35
CA ALA A 426 7.80 -38.70 -15.92
C ALA A 426 8.15 -39.78 -14.87
N SER A 427 9.12 -39.51 -14.00
CA SER A 427 9.48 -40.39 -12.89
C SER A 427 8.35 -40.51 -11.86
N LEU A 428 7.75 -39.39 -11.46
CA LEU A 428 6.58 -39.35 -10.60
C LEU A 428 5.39 -40.08 -11.24
N GLY A 429 5.14 -39.83 -12.53
CA GLY A 429 4.14 -40.52 -13.33
C GLY A 429 4.33 -42.04 -13.32
N ARG A 430 5.56 -42.52 -13.57
CA ARG A 430 5.88 -43.97 -13.50
C ARG A 430 5.58 -44.56 -12.13
N ARG A 431 5.89 -43.85 -11.04
CA ARG A 431 5.55 -44.29 -9.67
C ARG A 431 4.05 -44.35 -9.46
N MET A 432 3.30 -43.32 -9.86
CA MET A 432 1.83 -43.32 -9.79
C MET A 432 1.21 -44.44 -10.62
N VAL A 433 1.76 -44.74 -11.81
CA VAL A 433 1.31 -45.87 -12.65
C VAL A 433 1.55 -47.21 -11.95
N ALA A 434 2.70 -47.38 -11.31
CA ALA A 434 3.05 -48.61 -10.61
C ALA A 434 2.14 -48.85 -9.40
N GLU A 435 1.85 -47.80 -8.63
CA GLU A 435 0.98 -47.88 -7.45
C GLU A 435 -0.52 -47.95 -7.81
N ASN A 436 -0.93 -47.28 -8.90
CA ASN A 436 -2.34 -47.25 -9.33
C ASN A 436 -2.48 -47.25 -10.88
N PRO A 437 -2.39 -48.43 -11.52
CA PRO A 437 -2.49 -48.52 -12.98
C PRO A 437 -3.86 -48.11 -13.53
N GLY A 438 -4.93 -48.20 -12.71
CA GLY A 438 -6.29 -47.81 -13.10
C GLY A 438 -6.45 -46.31 -13.31
N LEU A 439 -5.73 -45.49 -12.53
CA LEU A 439 -5.78 -44.03 -12.61
C LEU A 439 -5.27 -43.52 -13.96
N VAL A 440 -4.19 -44.12 -14.48
CA VAL A 440 -3.59 -43.75 -15.77
C VAL A 440 -4.52 -44.10 -16.93
N ALA A 441 -5.18 -45.26 -16.87
CA ALA A 441 -6.18 -45.63 -17.86
C ALA A 441 -7.40 -44.69 -17.82
N GLY A 442 -7.76 -44.17 -16.65
CA GLY A 442 -8.78 -43.13 -16.49
C GLY A 442 -8.36 -41.80 -17.11
N LEU A 443 -7.22 -41.25 -16.69
CA LEU A 443 -6.68 -39.99 -17.19
C LEU A 443 -6.43 -40.02 -18.69
N SER A 444 -5.82 -41.10 -19.22
CA SER A 444 -5.58 -41.25 -20.66
C SER A 444 -6.88 -41.21 -21.46
N ARG A 445 -7.95 -41.86 -20.97
CA ARG A 445 -9.27 -41.79 -21.61
C ARG A 445 -9.87 -40.39 -21.56
N GLN A 446 -9.74 -39.69 -20.43
CA GLN A 446 -10.21 -38.31 -20.29
C GLN A 446 -9.43 -37.34 -21.18
N THR A 447 -8.10 -37.44 -21.23
CA THR A 447 -7.25 -36.61 -22.11
C THR A 447 -7.56 -36.88 -23.57
N LEU A 448 -7.70 -38.15 -23.99
CA LEU A 448 -8.08 -38.49 -25.36
C LEU A 448 -9.47 -37.94 -25.71
N SER A 449 -10.44 -38.08 -24.80
CA SER A 449 -11.77 -37.49 -24.97
C SER A 449 -11.72 -35.96 -25.11
N ALA A 450 -10.97 -35.27 -24.23
CA ALA A 450 -10.82 -33.82 -24.25
C ALA A 450 -10.12 -33.29 -25.52
N LEU A 451 -9.22 -34.06 -26.11
CA LEU A 451 -8.58 -33.75 -27.39
C LEU A 451 -9.51 -33.98 -28.60
N GLY A 452 -10.80 -34.32 -28.39
CA GLY A 452 -11.72 -34.73 -29.45
C GLY A 452 -11.28 -36.01 -30.15
N LEU A 453 -10.37 -36.77 -29.53
CA LEU A 453 -9.94 -38.08 -29.98
C LEU A 453 -10.86 -39.12 -29.31
N GLU A 454 -12.17 -38.99 -29.54
CA GLU A 454 -13.09 -40.06 -29.16
C GLU A 454 -12.63 -41.38 -29.80
N ALA A 455 -12.62 -42.40 -28.95
CA ALA A 455 -11.69 -43.49 -28.97
C ALA A 455 -11.81 -44.39 -30.20
N GLY A 456 -10.92 -44.18 -31.16
CA GLY A 456 -10.44 -45.21 -32.07
C GLY A 456 -8.92 -45.11 -32.18
N PRO A 457 -8.17 -46.23 -32.25
CA PRO A 457 -6.72 -46.23 -32.52
C PRO A 457 -6.37 -45.41 -33.77
N GLU A 458 -7.31 -45.23 -34.69
CA GLU A 458 -7.19 -44.40 -35.89
C GLU A 458 -7.11 -42.89 -35.62
N ALA A 459 -7.85 -42.36 -34.65
CA ALA A 459 -7.80 -40.94 -34.31
C ALA A 459 -6.46 -40.59 -33.64
N ALA A 460 -6.01 -41.46 -32.72
CA ALA A 460 -4.68 -41.39 -32.15
C ALA A 460 -3.60 -41.49 -33.24
N ALA A 461 -3.73 -42.43 -34.18
CA ALA A 461 -2.83 -42.54 -35.33
C ALA A 461 -2.82 -41.26 -36.19
N ARG A 462 -3.98 -40.62 -36.43
CA ARG A 462 -4.05 -39.33 -37.16
C ARG A 462 -3.37 -38.19 -36.41
N GLY A 463 -3.51 -38.13 -35.09
CA GLY A 463 -2.83 -37.15 -34.25
C GLY A 463 -1.30 -37.34 -34.27
N VAL A 464 -0.85 -38.58 -34.07
CA VAL A 464 0.57 -38.96 -34.16
C VAL A 464 1.12 -38.66 -35.57
N ASN A 465 0.37 -38.97 -36.63
CA ASN A 465 0.79 -38.68 -38.00
C ASN A 465 0.91 -37.18 -38.25
N ARG A 466 -0.01 -36.35 -37.75
CA ARG A 466 0.10 -34.88 -37.84
C ARG A 466 1.32 -34.36 -37.08
N ALA A 467 1.60 -34.90 -35.89
CA ALA A 467 2.80 -34.54 -35.14
C ALA A 467 4.10 -34.95 -35.88
N ILE A 468 4.13 -36.16 -36.45
CA ILE A 468 5.25 -36.65 -37.28
C ILE A 468 5.41 -35.78 -38.53
N GLU A 469 4.32 -35.38 -39.18
CA GLU A 469 4.36 -34.50 -40.35
C GLU A 469 4.93 -33.13 -40.01
N SER A 470 4.44 -32.49 -38.94
CA SER A 470 4.97 -31.20 -38.45
C SER A 470 6.45 -31.32 -38.07
N TYR A 471 6.85 -32.41 -37.42
CA TYR A 471 8.24 -32.68 -37.07
C TYR A 471 9.12 -32.86 -38.32
N ASN A 472 8.66 -33.63 -39.31
CA ASN A 472 9.39 -33.83 -40.56
C ASN A 472 9.51 -32.53 -41.37
N GLN A 473 8.47 -31.71 -41.41
CA GLN A 473 8.50 -30.39 -42.04
C GLN A 473 9.54 -29.50 -41.34
N TRP A 474 9.52 -29.45 -40.00
CA TRP A 474 10.52 -28.70 -39.23
C TRP A 474 11.94 -29.20 -39.49
N LEU A 475 12.17 -30.52 -39.48
CA LEU A 475 13.49 -31.12 -39.76
C LEU A 475 13.99 -30.83 -41.17
N SER A 476 13.09 -30.84 -42.16
CA SER A 476 13.46 -30.54 -43.54
C SER A 476 13.94 -29.09 -43.70
N GLY A 477 13.42 -28.17 -42.89
CA GLY A 477 13.86 -26.77 -42.84
C GLY A 477 15.08 -26.52 -41.95
N ASN A 478 15.43 -27.45 -41.05
CA ASN A 478 16.46 -27.27 -40.03
C ASN A 478 17.39 -28.50 -39.88
N PRO A 479 18.03 -28.99 -40.96
CA PRO A 479 18.79 -30.24 -40.92
C PRO A 479 20.00 -30.21 -39.98
N GLU A 480 20.62 -29.03 -39.80
CA GLU A 480 21.82 -28.85 -38.97
C GLU A 480 21.51 -28.92 -37.47
N ALA A 481 20.35 -28.40 -37.06
CA ALA A 481 19.92 -28.40 -35.65
C ALA A 481 19.78 -29.81 -35.06
N LEU A 482 19.47 -30.80 -35.90
CA LEU A 482 19.36 -32.19 -35.48
C LEU A 482 20.73 -32.89 -35.42
N ALA A 483 21.65 -32.57 -36.34
CA ALA A 483 22.93 -33.28 -36.46
C ALA A 483 23.79 -33.14 -35.19
N ASP A 484 23.92 -31.93 -34.68
CA ASP A 484 24.76 -31.65 -33.50
C ASP A 484 24.14 -32.22 -32.22
N ARG A 485 22.81 -32.08 -32.06
CA ARG A 485 22.08 -32.61 -30.90
C ARG A 485 22.01 -34.14 -30.91
N THR A 486 21.84 -34.76 -32.07
CA THR A 486 21.80 -36.23 -32.21
C THR A 486 23.17 -36.83 -31.92
N SER A 487 24.26 -36.18 -32.34
CA SER A 487 25.61 -36.64 -32.02
C SER A 487 25.88 -36.60 -30.51
N ALA A 488 25.50 -35.52 -29.83
CA ALA A 488 25.66 -35.40 -28.38
C ALA A 488 24.76 -36.40 -27.62
N PHE A 489 23.52 -36.59 -28.06
CA PHE A 489 22.59 -37.56 -27.49
C PHE A 489 23.09 -39.00 -27.66
N LEU A 490 23.50 -39.40 -28.87
CA LEU A 490 24.04 -40.74 -29.14
C LEU A 490 25.33 -41.02 -28.35
N ALA A 491 26.14 -40.01 -28.07
CA ALA A 491 27.34 -40.16 -27.25
C ALA A 491 27.03 -40.43 -25.76
N GLY A 492 25.85 -40.01 -25.28
CA GLY A 492 25.40 -40.22 -23.89
C GLY A 492 24.54 -41.48 -23.68
N ILE A 493 24.12 -42.17 -24.74
CA ILE A 493 23.29 -43.36 -24.62
C ILE A 493 24.16 -44.59 -24.30
N ASP A 494 23.81 -45.29 -23.22
CA ASP A 494 24.35 -46.63 -22.95
C ASP A 494 23.84 -47.62 -24.03
N ALA A 495 24.78 -48.14 -24.82
CA ALA A 495 24.47 -49.05 -25.92
C ALA A 495 23.77 -50.34 -25.45
N GLN A 496 24.02 -50.80 -24.23
CA GLN A 496 23.39 -52.02 -23.69
C GLN A 496 21.94 -51.77 -23.29
N GLU A 497 21.64 -50.64 -22.65
CA GLU A 497 20.25 -50.28 -22.33
C GLU A 497 19.45 -49.97 -23.61
N LEU A 498 20.08 -49.33 -24.59
CA LEU A 498 19.47 -49.13 -25.91
C LEU A 498 19.17 -50.47 -26.60
N GLU A 499 20.08 -51.45 -26.54
CA GLU A 499 19.85 -52.79 -27.09
C GLU A 499 18.69 -53.50 -26.39
N ARG A 500 18.62 -53.44 -25.05
CA ARG A 500 17.51 -54.01 -24.28
C ARG A 500 16.17 -53.36 -24.62
N ALA A 501 16.14 -52.03 -24.70
CA ALA A 501 14.96 -51.29 -25.11
C ALA A 501 14.54 -51.66 -26.54
N ALA A 502 15.48 -51.68 -27.49
CA ALA A 502 15.22 -52.05 -28.87
C ALA A 502 14.70 -53.49 -28.99
N LYS A 503 15.21 -54.43 -28.20
CA LYS A 503 14.74 -55.81 -28.16
C LYS A 503 13.33 -55.91 -27.58
N ALA A 504 13.07 -55.26 -26.44
CA ALA A 504 11.73 -55.26 -25.82
C ALA A 504 10.68 -54.61 -26.73
N THR A 505 11.01 -53.48 -27.37
CA THR A 505 10.14 -52.85 -28.37
C THR A 505 9.99 -53.75 -29.60
N GLY A 506 11.06 -54.39 -30.07
CA GLY A 506 11.03 -55.35 -31.17
C GLY A 506 10.08 -56.51 -30.91
N ASP A 507 10.10 -57.07 -29.69
CA ASP A 507 9.20 -58.15 -29.27
C ASP A 507 7.74 -57.69 -29.19
N GLN A 508 7.49 -56.48 -28.67
CA GLN A 508 6.14 -55.89 -28.63
C GLN A 508 5.59 -55.59 -30.03
N VAL A 509 6.43 -55.03 -30.91
CA VAL A 509 6.08 -54.74 -32.31
C VAL A 509 5.87 -56.05 -33.07
N ALA A 510 6.71 -57.07 -32.86
CA ALA A 510 6.51 -58.38 -33.45
C ALA A 510 5.20 -59.03 -32.98
N ALA A 511 4.88 -58.93 -31.69
CA ALA A 511 3.61 -59.41 -31.15
C ALA A 511 2.40 -58.65 -31.74
N ALA A 512 2.49 -57.34 -31.89
CA ALA A 512 1.46 -56.52 -32.52
C ALA A 512 1.30 -56.79 -34.02
N LEU A 513 2.41 -56.98 -34.75
CA LEU A 513 2.43 -57.31 -36.18
C LEU A 513 1.88 -58.71 -36.47
N ARG A 514 2.13 -59.68 -35.59
CA ARG A 514 1.49 -61.00 -35.66
C ARG A 514 -0.04 -60.89 -35.56
N ARG A 515 -0.54 -59.89 -34.81
CA ARG A 515 -1.98 -59.60 -34.69
C ARG A 515 -2.52 -58.74 -35.85
N ASN A 516 -1.67 -58.01 -36.56
CA ASN A 516 -2.03 -57.15 -37.69
C ASN A 516 -1.01 -57.24 -38.85
N PRO A 517 -1.05 -58.31 -39.66
CA PRO A 517 -0.06 -58.57 -40.70
C PRO A 517 -0.10 -57.56 -41.86
N SER A 518 -1.21 -56.85 -42.06
CA SER A 518 -1.32 -55.78 -43.07
C SER A 518 -0.41 -54.59 -42.78
N ALA A 519 -0.08 -54.32 -41.51
CA ALA A 519 0.84 -53.27 -41.11
C ALA A 519 2.32 -53.65 -41.31
N LEU A 520 2.62 -54.94 -41.55
CA LEU A 520 3.99 -55.44 -41.70
C LEU A 520 4.70 -54.82 -42.89
N LYS A 521 4.05 -54.74 -44.05
CA LYS A 521 4.69 -54.26 -45.28
C LYS A 521 5.08 -52.77 -45.21
N PRO A 522 4.21 -51.84 -44.74
CA PRO A 522 4.59 -50.45 -44.51
C PRO A 522 5.69 -50.29 -43.46
N LEU A 523 5.60 -51.00 -42.33
CA LEU A 523 6.60 -50.91 -41.26
C LEU A 523 7.96 -51.48 -41.67
N LEU A 524 7.98 -52.61 -42.39
CA LEU A 524 9.20 -53.18 -42.96
C LEU A 524 9.83 -52.22 -43.97
N LYS A 525 9.02 -51.57 -44.82
CA LYS A 525 9.51 -50.56 -45.77
C LYS A 525 10.12 -49.35 -45.04
N ALA A 526 9.49 -48.87 -43.97
CA ALA A 526 10.02 -47.79 -43.15
C ALA A 526 11.33 -48.20 -42.45
N ALA A 527 11.38 -49.37 -41.82
CA ALA A 527 12.56 -49.90 -41.15
C ALA A 527 13.73 -50.10 -42.12
N ILE A 528 13.47 -50.68 -43.30
CA ILE A 528 14.48 -50.81 -44.37
C ILE A 528 14.95 -49.43 -44.83
N SER A 529 14.06 -48.44 -44.98
CA SER A 529 14.45 -47.08 -45.37
C SER A 529 15.35 -46.41 -44.33
N VAL A 530 15.08 -46.61 -43.03
CA VAL A 530 15.93 -46.10 -41.95
C VAL A 530 17.29 -46.81 -41.94
N LEU A 531 17.32 -48.14 -42.08
CA LEU A 531 18.56 -48.91 -42.15
C LEU A 531 19.41 -48.54 -43.37
N VAL A 532 18.81 -48.44 -44.55
CA VAL A 532 19.50 -48.02 -45.78
C VAL A 532 20.00 -46.59 -45.67
N GLY A 533 19.19 -45.68 -45.09
CA GLY A 533 19.60 -44.31 -44.80
C GLY A 533 20.78 -44.23 -43.84
N GLY A 534 20.74 -45.02 -42.76
CA GLY A 534 21.81 -45.12 -41.77
C GLY A 534 23.10 -45.71 -42.36
N ILE A 535 23.03 -46.80 -43.13
CA ILE A 535 24.18 -47.39 -43.83
C ILE A 535 24.76 -46.40 -44.83
N ARG A 536 23.93 -45.73 -45.62
CA ARG A 536 24.38 -44.72 -46.58
C ARG A 536 25.05 -43.54 -45.88
N GLY A 537 24.49 -43.09 -44.75
CA GLY A 537 25.07 -42.05 -43.90
C GLY A 537 26.42 -42.47 -43.31
N TYR A 538 26.52 -43.69 -42.80
CA TYR A 538 27.74 -44.28 -42.25
C TYR A 538 28.84 -44.41 -43.31
N VAL A 539 28.53 -44.98 -44.47
CA VAL A 539 29.46 -45.13 -45.61
C VAL A 539 29.92 -43.76 -46.10
N LYS A 540 28.99 -42.81 -46.27
CA LYS A 540 29.33 -41.42 -46.65
C LYS A 540 30.23 -40.77 -45.60
N GLY A 541 29.94 -40.96 -44.31
CA GLY A 541 30.75 -40.44 -43.20
C GLY A 541 32.16 -41.03 -43.13
N ILE A 542 32.32 -42.33 -43.45
CA ILE A 542 33.64 -42.96 -43.59
C ILE A 542 34.39 -42.38 -44.80
N TRP A 543 33.71 -42.25 -45.93
CA TRP A 543 34.30 -41.69 -47.16
C TRP A 543 34.77 -40.25 -46.97
N THR A 544 33.94 -39.39 -46.35
CA THR A 544 34.33 -38.01 -46.04
C THR A 544 35.52 -37.98 -45.09
N ARG A 545 35.57 -38.84 -44.06
CA ARG A 545 36.70 -38.95 -43.13
C ARG A 545 37.99 -39.47 -43.77
N ARG A 546 37.90 -40.35 -44.77
CA ARG A 546 39.08 -40.79 -45.55
C ARG A 546 39.59 -39.68 -46.46
N ARG A 547 38.67 -38.98 -47.13
CA ARG A 547 38.99 -37.84 -48.01
C ARG A 547 39.63 -36.67 -47.26
N THR A 548 39.19 -36.37 -46.03
CA THR A 548 39.82 -35.33 -45.20
C THR A 548 41.17 -35.74 -44.60
N ARG A 549 41.45 -37.05 -44.51
CA ARG A 549 42.74 -37.58 -44.06
C ARG A 549 43.76 -37.78 -45.20
N GLY A 550 43.41 -37.44 -46.44
CA GLY A 550 44.29 -37.57 -47.60
C GLY A 550 44.60 -39.03 -48.00
N VAL A 551 43.72 -39.97 -47.64
CA VAL A 551 43.82 -41.41 -47.96
C VAL A 551 42.94 -41.77 -49.15
#